data_AF-A0A529HLV4-F1
#
_entry.id   AF-A0A529HLV4-F1
#
_cell.length_a   1.000
_cell.length_b   1.000
_cell.length_c   1.000
_cell.angle_alpha   90.00
_cell.angle_beta   90.00
_cell.angle_gamma   90.00
#
_symmetry.space_group_name_H-M   'P 1'
#
loop_
_entity.id
_entity.type
_entity.pdbx_description
1 polymer ?
#
loop_
_entity_poly.entity_id
_entity_poly.type
_entity_poly.pdbx_seq_one_letter_code
_entity_poly.pdbx_strand_id
1 'polypeptide(L)'
;RKAIREIGYEQAGFHWKTAKIDVLLHGQSPDIGQGVDNAADRQGEEGAGDQGIMFGYACRETPDLMPAPIYYSHKILELLAAARHDGDGEAGKLGPDAKSQVTVRYVDGKAAEATQIVLSTQHLDATWDSKKVRKVVEPYIREALGDLKIAEDCNWYINPTGKFVIGGPDGDAGLTGRKIIVDTYGGAAPHGGGAFSGKDTTKVDRSAAYAARYLAKNVVAAKLADRCT
;
A
#
# COMPACT_ATOMS: atom_id res chain seq x y z
N ARG A 1 -19.70 -1.17 -7.39
CA ARG A 1 -19.54 -2.42 -8.18
C ARG A 1 -18.32 -2.41 -9.11
N LYS A 2 -18.14 -1.39 -9.97
CA LYS A 2 -16.98 -1.29 -10.89
C LYS A 2 -15.63 -1.52 -10.20
N ALA A 3 -15.37 -0.85 -9.07
CA ALA A 3 -14.14 -1.04 -8.29
C ALA A 3 -13.91 -2.51 -7.83
N ILE A 4 -14.98 -3.21 -7.39
CA ILE A 4 -14.90 -4.62 -6.99
C ILE A 4 -14.50 -5.50 -8.19
N ARG A 5 -15.05 -5.22 -9.36
CA ARG A 5 -14.73 -5.92 -10.62
C ARG A 5 -13.28 -5.67 -11.05
N GLU A 6 -12.83 -4.42 -11.00
CA GLU A 6 -11.46 -4.02 -11.40
C GLU A 6 -10.40 -4.67 -10.52
N ILE A 7 -10.65 -4.81 -9.21
CA ILE A 7 -9.76 -5.55 -8.31
C ILE A 7 -9.71 -7.04 -8.70
N GLY A 8 -10.84 -7.60 -9.16
CA GLY A 8 -10.94 -8.98 -9.66
C GLY A 8 -11.70 -9.92 -8.72
N TYR A 9 -12.61 -9.41 -7.90
CA TYR A 9 -13.41 -10.22 -6.98
C TYR A 9 -14.61 -10.89 -7.66
N GLU A 10 -14.50 -12.20 -7.87
CA GLU A 10 -15.53 -13.08 -8.45
C GLU A 10 -15.81 -14.33 -7.57
N GLN A 11 -15.54 -14.22 -6.26
CA GLN A 11 -15.72 -15.32 -5.31
C GLN A 11 -17.18 -15.50 -4.92
N ALA A 12 -17.58 -16.72 -4.50
CA ALA A 12 -18.97 -17.01 -4.17
C ALA A 12 -19.54 -16.12 -3.04
N GLY A 13 -18.75 -15.80 -2.00
CA GLY A 13 -19.20 -14.92 -0.91
C GLY A 13 -19.03 -13.43 -1.21
N PHE A 14 -18.09 -13.05 -2.09
CA PHE A 14 -17.86 -11.67 -2.49
C PHE A 14 -17.58 -11.53 -4.00
N HIS A 15 -18.66 -11.51 -4.80
CA HIS A 15 -18.60 -11.30 -6.25
C HIS A 15 -19.12 -9.92 -6.64
N TRP A 16 -18.43 -9.20 -7.54
CA TRP A 16 -18.90 -7.90 -8.04
C TRP A 16 -20.35 -7.88 -8.60
N LYS A 17 -20.84 -9.00 -9.16
CA LYS A 17 -22.20 -9.14 -9.71
C LYS A 17 -23.27 -9.25 -8.62
N THR A 18 -23.00 -10.01 -7.55
CA THR A 18 -24.01 -10.42 -6.56
C THR A 18 -23.81 -9.80 -5.19
N ALA A 19 -22.67 -9.16 -4.92
CA ALA A 19 -22.38 -8.50 -3.64
C ALA A 19 -23.52 -7.58 -3.23
N LYS A 20 -23.97 -7.66 -1.97
CA LYS A 20 -24.94 -6.73 -1.40
C LYS A 20 -24.25 -5.41 -1.13
N ILE A 21 -24.90 -4.30 -1.48
CA ILE A 21 -24.35 -2.96 -1.31
C ILE A 21 -25.42 -2.09 -0.68
N ASP A 22 -25.15 -1.68 0.55
CA ASP A 22 -25.96 -0.71 1.28
C ASP A 22 -25.29 0.66 1.18
N VAL A 23 -26.07 1.70 0.83
CA VAL A 23 -25.58 3.08 0.71
C VAL A 23 -26.27 3.91 1.77
N LEU A 24 -25.54 4.21 2.84
CA LEU A 24 -26.02 4.97 4.01
C LEU A 24 -25.34 6.34 4.06
N LEU A 25 -25.33 7.07 2.94
CA LEU A 25 -24.73 8.39 2.84
C LEU A 25 -25.68 9.48 3.35
N HIS A 26 -25.13 10.46 4.06
CA HIS A 26 -25.84 11.67 4.49
C HIS A 26 -25.05 12.92 4.07
N GLY A 27 -25.72 14.08 4.07
CA GLY A 27 -25.05 15.37 3.83
C GLY A 27 -24.04 15.71 4.93
N GLN A 28 -23.02 16.52 4.60
CA GLN A 28 -22.10 17.05 5.61
C GLN A 28 -22.85 17.91 6.63
N SER A 29 -22.40 17.91 7.89
CA SER A 29 -22.96 18.77 8.92
C SER A 29 -22.87 20.25 8.50
N PRO A 30 -23.98 21.01 8.49
CA PRO A 30 -23.96 22.44 8.19
C PRO A 30 -23.08 23.25 9.15
N ASP A 31 -22.94 22.80 10.41
CA ASP A 31 -22.10 23.48 11.41
C ASP A 31 -20.60 23.32 11.12
N ILE A 32 -20.21 22.20 10.48
CA ILE A 32 -18.84 21.97 10.01
C ILE A 32 -18.63 22.69 8.67
N GLY A 33 -19.60 22.60 7.75
CA GLY A 33 -19.56 23.27 6.45
C GLY A 33 -19.38 24.78 6.58
N GLN A 34 -20.00 25.43 7.56
CA GLN A 34 -19.81 26.87 7.79
C GLN A 34 -18.36 27.27 8.10
N GLY A 35 -17.57 26.42 8.77
CA GLY A 35 -16.16 26.73 9.07
C GLY A 35 -15.19 26.42 7.92
N VAL A 36 -15.59 25.54 7.01
CA VAL A 36 -14.77 25.06 5.88
C VAL A 36 -15.11 25.76 4.57
N ASP A 37 -16.40 26.02 4.34
CA ASP A 37 -16.93 26.64 3.13
C ASP A 37 -17.01 28.19 3.25
N ASN A 38 -17.22 28.78 4.45
CA ASN A 38 -17.22 30.25 4.63
C ASN A 38 -15.82 30.87 4.84
N ALA A 39 -14.76 30.11 4.57
CA ALA A 39 -13.44 30.67 4.26
C ALA A 39 -13.46 31.59 3.03
N ALA A 40 -14.52 31.54 2.22
CA ALA A 40 -14.75 32.46 1.12
C ALA A 40 -14.96 33.93 1.56
N ASP A 41 -15.28 34.20 2.83
CA ASP A 41 -15.84 35.50 3.24
C ASP A 41 -14.78 36.51 3.71
N ARG A 42 -13.50 36.12 3.81
CA ARG A 42 -12.37 37.04 4.00
C ARG A 42 -11.14 36.54 3.24
N GLN A 43 -10.93 37.08 2.04
CA GLN A 43 -9.69 36.99 1.25
C GLN A 43 -9.09 35.59 1.04
N GLY A 44 -9.85 34.62 0.51
CA GLY A 44 -9.23 33.43 -0.11
C GLY A 44 -8.37 32.54 0.81
N GLU A 45 -8.62 32.57 2.13
CA GLU A 45 -7.92 31.77 3.13
C GLU A 45 -8.78 30.55 3.53
N GLU A 46 -8.59 29.41 2.86
CA GLU A 46 -9.19 28.13 3.27
C GLU A 46 -8.59 27.64 4.59
N GLY A 47 -9.43 27.52 5.63
CA GLY A 47 -9.06 26.93 6.91
C GLY A 47 -8.99 25.40 6.87
N ALA A 48 -8.26 24.79 7.80
CA ALA A 48 -8.21 23.34 7.93
C ALA A 48 -9.57 22.76 8.34
N GLY A 49 -10.06 21.74 7.62
CA GLY A 49 -11.35 21.11 7.93
C GLY A 49 -11.39 20.24 9.20
N ASP A 50 -10.23 19.99 9.83
CA ASP A 50 -10.07 19.31 11.11
C ASP A 50 -8.69 19.66 11.71
N GLN A 51 -8.50 19.40 13.00
CA GLN A 51 -7.18 19.39 13.62
C GLN A 51 -6.37 18.17 13.16
N GLY A 52 -5.04 18.29 13.09
CA GLY A 52 -4.19 17.14 12.84
C GLY A 52 -2.72 17.50 12.70
N ILE A 53 -1.89 16.45 12.63
CA ILE A 53 -0.46 16.55 12.39
C ILE A 53 -0.16 15.67 11.18
N MET A 54 0.68 16.14 10.26
CA MET A 54 1.01 15.40 9.04
C MET A 54 2.52 15.33 8.89
N PHE A 55 3.01 14.17 8.47
CA PHE A 55 4.42 13.92 8.26
C PHE A 55 4.69 13.67 6.78
N GLY A 56 5.74 14.30 6.28
CA GLY A 56 6.39 13.95 5.03
C GLY A 56 7.61 13.11 5.33
N TYR A 57 8.03 12.27 4.39
CA TYR A 57 9.33 11.61 4.49
C TYR A 57 9.91 11.38 3.11
N ALA A 58 11.24 11.46 2.98
CA ALA A 58 11.99 10.98 1.83
C ALA A 58 13.41 10.54 2.24
N CYS A 59 13.98 9.60 1.50
CA CYS A 59 15.38 9.17 1.65
C CYS A 59 15.97 8.72 0.30
N ARG A 60 17.29 8.60 0.18
CA ARG A 60 17.96 8.19 -1.08
C ARG A 60 18.07 6.68 -1.32
N GLU A 61 17.35 5.87 -0.56
CA GLU A 61 17.53 4.41 -0.59
C GLU A 61 17.01 3.74 -1.85
N THR A 62 16.05 4.38 -2.54
CA THR A 62 15.40 3.84 -3.73
C THR A 62 15.19 4.94 -4.78
N PRO A 63 14.97 4.60 -6.07
CA PRO A 63 14.78 5.60 -7.14
C PRO A 63 13.63 6.58 -6.87
N ASP A 64 12.59 6.13 -6.17
CA ASP A 64 11.41 6.95 -5.84
C ASP A 64 11.58 7.79 -4.56
N LEU A 65 12.78 7.81 -4.00
CA LEU A 65 13.12 8.47 -2.75
C LEU A 65 12.29 7.96 -1.57
N MET A 66 12.10 6.64 -1.50
CA MET A 66 11.32 5.93 -0.49
C MET A 66 12.21 4.98 0.35
N PRO A 67 11.82 4.66 1.60
CA PRO A 67 12.51 3.64 2.39
C PRO A 67 12.47 2.29 1.69
N ALA A 68 13.61 1.58 1.66
CA ALA A 68 13.73 0.33 0.93
C ALA A 68 12.68 -0.74 1.33
N PRO A 69 12.39 -1.03 2.62
CA PRO A 69 11.47 -2.10 3.01
C PRO A 69 10.05 -1.95 2.43
N ILE A 70 9.46 -0.75 2.54
CA ILE A 70 8.10 -0.48 2.05
C ILE A 70 8.07 -0.42 0.52
N TYR A 71 9.10 0.18 -0.09
CA TYR A 71 9.24 0.25 -1.54
C TYR A 71 9.21 -1.15 -2.16
N TYR A 72 10.04 -2.07 -1.68
CA TYR A 72 10.11 -3.41 -2.23
C TYR A 72 8.86 -4.25 -1.93
N SER A 73 8.28 -4.09 -0.74
CA SER A 73 7.03 -4.78 -0.38
C SER A 73 5.87 -4.34 -1.28
N HIS A 74 5.79 -3.05 -1.64
CA HIS A 74 4.83 -2.55 -2.61
C HIS A 74 5.13 -3.04 -4.02
N LYS A 75 6.40 -2.98 -4.45
CA LYS A 75 6.80 -3.36 -5.82
C LYS A 75 6.48 -4.82 -6.12
N ILE A 76 6.67 -5.72 -5.16
CA ILE A 76 6.29 -7.13 -5.27
C ILE A 76 4.78 -7.27 -5.54
N LEU A 77 3.95 -6.58 -4.75
CA LEU A 77 2.49 -6.66 -4.90
C LEU A 77 2.00 -6.00 -6.19
N GLU A 78 2.63 -4.90 -6.62
CA GLU A 78 2.33 -4.23 -7.88
C GLU A 78 2.57 -5.16 -9.08
N LEU A 79 3.74 -5.80 -9.16
CA LEU A 79 4.08 -6.72 -10.26
C LEU A 79 3.17 -7.95 -10.27
N LEU A 80 2.88 -8.54 -9.10
CA LEU A 80 1.97 -9.69 -9.02
C LEU A 80 0.54 -9.32 -9.38
N ALA A 81 0.07 -8.12 -9.01
CA ALA A 81 -1.25 -7.65 -9.40
C ALA A 81 -1.34 -7.46 -10.92
N ALA A 82 -0.33 -6.84 -11.54
CA ALA A 82 -0.24 -6.67 -12.99
C ALA A 82 -0.24 -8.03 -13.72
N ALA A 83 0.66 -8.94 -13.34
CA ALA A 83 0.75 -10.28 -13.93
C ALA A 83 -0.56 -11.08 -13.82
N ARG A 84 -1.25 -10.96 -12.67
CA ARG A 84 -2.57 -11.55 -12.46
C ARG A 84 -3.62 -10.94 -13.39
N HIS A 85 -3.67 -9.62 -13.49
CA HIS A 85 -4.63 -8.92 -14.35
C HIS A 85 -4.41 -9.20 -15.83
N ASP A 86 -3.17 -9.37 -16.26
CA ASP A 86 -2.79 -9.70 -17.63
C ASP A 86 -2.98 -11.19 -17.96
N GLY A 87 -3.21 -12.03 -16.95
CA GLY A 87 -3.33 -13.48 -17.14
C GLY A 87 -1.99 -14.14 -17.51
N ASP A 88 -0.87 -13.59 -17.04
CA ASP A 88 0.48 -14.04 -17.40
C ASP A 88 0.78 -15.43 -16.81
N GLY A 89 0.80 -16.44 -17.68
CA GLY A 89 1.10 -17.82 -17.36
C GLY A 89 0.35 -18.33 -16.13
N GLU A 90 1.10 -18.83 -15.15
CA GLU A 90 0.52 -19.33 -13.90
C GLU A 90 0.20 -18.19 -12.91
N ALA A 91 0.79 -16.99 -13.04
CA ALA A 91 0.45 -15.85 -12.19
C ALA A 91 -1.00 -15.37 -12.41
N GLY A 92 -1.55 -15.61 -13.60
CA GLY A 92 -2.99 -15.45 -13.88
C GLY A 92 -3.93 -16.29 -13.00
N LYS A 93 -3.42 -17.33 -12.32
CA LYS A 93 -4.18 -18.17 -11.36
C LYS A 93 -4.08 -17.68 -9.92
N LEU A 94 -3.43 -16.54 -9.68
CA LEU A 94 -3.43 -15.88 -8.37
C LEU A 94 -4.78 -15.20 -8.12
N GLY A 95 -5.15 -15.09 -6.84
CA GLY A 95 -6.31 -14.34 -6.38
C GLY A 95 -5.98 -12.88 -6.06
N PRO A 96 -6.99 -12.03 -5.86
CA PRO A 96 -6.80 -10.61 -5.57
C PRO A 96 -6.24 -10.28 -4.17
N ASP A 97 -6.33 -11.19 -3.19
CA ASP A 97 -5.82 -10.94 -1.83
C ASP A 97 -4.35 -11.36 -1.68
N ALA A 98 -3.48 -10.41 -1.35
CA ALA A 98 -2.06 -10.65 -1.16
C ALA A 98 -1.44 -9.71 -0.12
N LYS A 99 -0.38 -10.18 0.54
CA LYS A 99 0.39 -9.49 1.58
C LYS A 99 1.86 -9.75 1.36
N SER A 100 2.68 -8.70 1.40
CA SER A 100 4.14 -8.79 1.28
C SER A 100 4.83 -8.07 2.44
N GLN A 101 5.97 -8.60 2.87
CA GLN A 101 6.87 -7.98 3.82
C GLN A 101 8.32 -8.32 3.43
N VAL A 102 9.20 -7.31 3.50
CA VAL A 102 10.63 -7.45 3.23
C VAL A 102 11.41 -6.91 4.43
N THR A 103 12.27 -7.75 5.00
CA THR A 103 13.24 -7.35 6.02
C THR A 103 14.57 -7.04 5.35
N VAL A 104 15.09 -5.84 5.57
CA VAL A 104 16.33 -5.35 4.94
C VAL A 104 17.42 -5.15 5.99
N ARG A 105 18.61 -5.68 5.74
CA ARG A 105 19.82 -5.39 6.53
C ARG A 105 20.39 -4.05 6.09
N TYR A 106 20.63 -3.17 7.05
CA TYR A 106 21.31 -1.90 6.83
C TYR A 106 22.76 -1.99 7.30
N VAL A 107 23.69 -1.51 6.47
CA VAL A 107 25.11 -1.36 6.81
C VAL A 107 25.46 0.11 6.59
N ASP A 108 26.01 0.76 7.63
CA ASP A 108 26.35 2.18 7.61
C ASP A 108 25.18 3.09 7.15
N GLY A 109 23.98 2.74 7.59
CA GLY A 109 22.75 3.48 7.26
C GLY A 109 22.22 3.27 5.84
N LYS A 110 22.80 2.38 5.04
CA LYS A 110 22.35 2.05 3.68
C LYS A 110 21.74 0.65 3.59
N ALA A 111 20.67 0.51 2.81
CA ALA A 111 20.07 -0.79 2.52
C ALA A 111 21.09 -1.66 1.77
N ALA A 112 21.48 -2.79 2.37
CA ALA A 112 22.53 -3.66 1.84
C ALA A 112 21.95 -4.89 1.14
N GLU A 113 21.02 -5.59 1.80
CA GLU A 113 20.41 -6.82 1.29
C GLU A 113 19.10 -7.17 2.01
N ALA A 114 18.23 -7.92 1.32
CA ALA A 114 17.06 -8.54 1.92
C ALA A 114 17.46 -9.81 2.69
N THR A 115 17.08 -9.89 3.96
CA THR A 115 17.36 -11.03 4.85
C THR A 115 16.15 -11.92 5.09
N GLN A 116 14.94 -11.38 4.91
CA GLN A 116 13.71 -12.15 4.98
C GLN A 116 12.70 -11.61 3.97
N ILE A 117 12.03 -12.53 3.28
CA ILE A 117 10.97 -12.23 2.32
C ILE A 117 9.74 -13.04 2.73
N VAL A 118 8.66 -12.34 3.03
CA VAL A 118 7.36 -12.95 3.33
C VAL A 118 6.39 -12.56 2.24
N LEU A 119 5.74 -13.55 1.65
CA LEU A 119 4.60 -13.33 0.75
C LEU A 119 3.50 -14.32 1.10
N SER A 120 2.30 -13.80 1.34
CA SER A 120 1.08 -14.61 1.38
C SER A 120 0.18 -14.11 0.27
N THR A 121 -0.05 -14.94 -0.75
CA THR A 121 -0.90 -14.60 -1.89
C THR A 121 -1.99 -15.65 -2.10
N GLN A 122 -3.19 -15.18 -2.35
CA GLN A 122 -4.32 -16.03 -2.69
C GLN A 122 -4.03 -16.73 -4.03
N HIS A 123 -4.50 -17.97 -4.18
CA HIS A 123 -4.43 -18.72 -5.43
C HIS A 123 -5.73 -19.48 -5.67
N LEU A 124 -6.12 -19.58 -6.94
CA LEU A 124 -7.38 -20.20 -7.35
C LEU A 124 -7.25 -21.73 -7.48
N ASP A 125 -6.04 -22.22 -7.75
CA ASP A 125 -5.77 -23.65 -7.87
C ASP A 125 -5.56 -24.28 -6.49
N ALA A 126 -6.59 -24.96 -6.02
CA ALA A 126 -6.64 -25.63 -4.72
C ALA A 126 -5.58 -26.73 -4.52
N THR A 127 -4.87 -27.14 -5.56
CA THR A 127 -3.81 -28.16 -5.51
C THR A 127 -2.43 -27.58 -5.22
N TRP A 128 -2.26 -26.26 -5.27
CA TRP A 128 -0.97 -25.63 -5.05
C TRP A 128 -0.55 -25.67 -3.58
N ASP A 129 0.70 -26.07 -3.36
CA ASP A 129 1.40 -25.94 -2.09
C ASP A 129 2.34 -24.73 -2.09
N SER A 130 2.97 -24.44 -0.95
CA SER A 130 3.93 -23.33 -0.80
C SER A 130 5.09 -23.40 -1.82
N LYS A 131 5.53 -24.60 -2.22
CA LYS A 131 6.61 -24.77 -3.20
C LYS A 131 6.17 -24.35 -4.60
N LYS A 132 4.97 -24.76 -5.01
CA LYS A 132 4.39 -24.34 -6.28
C LYS A 132 4.14 -22.84 -6.31
N VAL A 133 3.56 -22.26 -5.25
CA VAL A 133 3.36 -20.80 -5.15
C VAL A 133 4.70 -20.08 -5.27
N ARG A 134 5.73 -20.52 -4.53
CA ARG A 134 7.07 -19.96 -4.62
C ARG A 134 7.62 -19.97 -6.04
N LYS A 135 7.50 -21.09 -6.75
CA LYS A 135 7.96 -21.18 -8.16
C LYS A 135 7.29 -20.16 -9.07
N VAL A 136 6.03 -19.81 -8.80
CA VAL A 136 5.25 -18.84 -9.59
C VAL A 136 5.64 -17.40 -9.24
N VAL A 137 5.81 -17.07 -7.97
CA VAL A 137 5.99 -15.68 -7.51
C VAL A 137 7.45 -15.23 -7.44
N GLU A 138 8.41 -16.15 -7.30
CA GLU A 138 9.82 -15.82 -7.11
C GLU A 138 10.42 -14.99 -8.26
N PRO A 139 10.11 -15.23 -9.55
CA PRO A 139 10.57 -14.36 -10.64
C PRO A 139 10.17 -12.90 -10.44
N TYR A 140 8.91 -12.63 -10.08
CA TYR A 140 8.40 -11.27 -9.83
C TYR A 140 9.00 -10.65 -8.57
N ILE A 141 9.29 -11.46 -7.54
CA ILE A 141 9.99 -10.97 -6.34
C ILE A 141 11.41 -10.53 -6.70
N ARG A 142 12.13 -11.33 -7.48
CA ARG A 142 13.49 -10.98 -7.92
C ARG A 142 13.49 -9.75 -8.81
N GLU A 143 12.52 -9.63 -9.71
CA GLU A 143 12.30 -8.43 -10.51
C GLU A 143 12.03 -7.20 -9.64
N ALA A 144 11.14 -7.31 -8.64
CA ALA A 144 10.82 -6.21 -7.73
C ALA A 144 12.04 -5.73 -6.94
N LEU A 145 12.89 -6.65 -6.47
CA LEU A 145 14.08 -6.32 -5.70
C LEU A 145 15.16 -5.65 -6.55
N GLY A 146 15.20 -5.93 -7.85
CA GLY A 146 16.15 -5.34 -8.80
C GLY A 146 17.59 -5.51 -8.31
N ASP A 147 18.26 -4.38 -8.05
CA ASP A 147 19.65 -4.36 -7.59
C ASP A 147 19.85 -4.65 -6.09
N LEU A 148 18.78 -4.69 -5.29
CA LEU A 148 18.91 -5.06 -3.89
C LEU A 148 19.26 -6.54 -3.79
N LYS A 149 20.45 -6.83 -3.25
CA LYS A 149 20.92 -8.19 -3.04
C LYS A 149 19.94 -8.97 -2.16
N ILE A 150 19.77 -10.24 -2.47
CA ILE A 150 19.12 -11.21 -1.58
C ILE A 150 20.25 -11.92 -0.85
N ALA A 151 20.25 -11.87 0.48
CA ALA A 151 21.30 -12.49 1.28
C ALA A 151 21.36 -14.00 0.99
N GLU A 152 22.56 -14.58 1.02
CA GLU A 152 22.74 -16.03 0.82
C GLU A 152 21.97 -16.85 1.87
N ASP A 153 21.84 -16.32 3.08
CA ASP A 153 21.08 -16.86 4.22
C ASP A 153 19.64 -16.31 4.32
N CYS A 154 19.11 -15.71 3.24
CA CYS A 154 17.78 -15.11 3.26
C CYS A 154 16.68 -16.15 3.58
N ASN A 155 15.81 -15.82 4.52
CA ASN A 155 14.66 -16.65 4.87
C ASN A 155 13.46 -16.33 3.95
N TRP A 156 12.95 -17.36 3.28
CA TRP A 156 11.80 -17.23 2.38
C TRP A 156 10.55 -17.85 3.01
N TYR A 157 9.55 -17.03 3.31
CA TYR A 157 8.25 -17.43 3.85
C TYR A 157 7.16 -17.18 2.81
N ILE A 158 7.05 -18.10 1.85
CA ILE A 158 6.04 -18.00 0.78
C ILE A 158 4.87 -18.92 1.09
N ASN A 159 3.69 -18.32 1.29
CA ASN A 159 2.48 -18.98 1.79
C ASN A 159 2.81 -19.96 2.94
N PRO A 160 3.38 -19.50 4.06
CA PRO A 160 3.87 -20.39 5.12
C PRO A 160 2.75 -21.22 5.78
N THR A 161 1.50 -20.79 5.65
CA THR A 161 0.30 -21.53 6.09
C THR A 161 -0.11 -22.64 5.11
N GLY A 162 0.65 -22.84 4.03
CA GLY A 162 0.35 -23.78 2.95
C GLY A 162 -0.65 -23.19 1.95
N LYS A 163 -1.93 -23.41 2.21
CA LYS A 163 -3.02 -23.10 1.28
C LYS A 163 -3.67 -21.76 1.62
N PHE A 164 -3.92 -20.94 0.61
CA PHE A 164 -4.60 -19.66 0.73
C PHE A 164 -5.56 -19.49 -0.44
N VAL A 165 -6.68 -20.23 -0.41
CA VAL A 165 -7.70 -20.20 -1.46
C VAL A 165 -8.86 -19.26 -1.11
N ILE A 166 -9.22 -19.17 0.16
CA ILE A 166 -10.26 -18.27 0.66
C ILE A 166 -9.57 -17.01 1.18
N GLY A 167 -9.86 -15.85 0.59
CA GLY A 167 -9.23 -14.57 0.92
C GLY A 167 -10.13 -13.40 0.50
N GLY A 168 -9.74 -12.17 0.81
CA GLY A 168 -10.60 -10.99 0.65
C GLY A 168 -11.74 -10.98 1.67
N PRO A 169 -12.89 -10.35 1.34
CA PRO A 169 -13.99 -10.17 2.30
C PRO A 169 -14.62 -11.46 2.84
N ASP A 170 -14.44 -12.59 2.16
CA ASP A 170 -14.87 -13.91 2.65
C ASP A 170 -14.01 -14.40 3.83
N GLY A 171 -12.78 -13.88 3.97
CA GLY A 171 -11.81 -14.29 4.99
C GLY A 171 -11.54 -13.25 6.08
N ASP A 172 -11.72 -11.95 5.80
CA ASP A 172 -11.46 -10.87 6.76
C ASP A 172 -12.29 -9.60 6.45
N ALA A 173 -12.66 -8.85 7.49
CA ALA A 173 -13.41 -7.62 7.35
C ALA A 173 -12.50 -6.46 6.90
N GLY A 174 -12.84 -5.82 5.77
CA GLY A 174 -12.16 -4.63 5.28
C GLY A 174 -12.81 -3.34 5.76
N LEU A 175 -12.00 -2.38 6.24
CA LEU A 175 -12.45 -1.02 6.56
C LEU A 175 -11.49 0.02 5.97
N THR A 176 -12.06 1.13 5.48
CA THR A 176 -11.31 2.30 5.01
C THR A 176 -10.36 2.80 6.12
N GLY A 177 -9.12 3.15 5.77
CA GLY A 177 -8.17 3.71 6.72
C GLY A 177 -7.52 2.70 7.68
N ARG A 178 -7.59 1.39 7.43
CA ARG A 178 -6.92 0.36 8.25
C ARG A 178 -5.55 -0.07 7.73
N LYS A 179 -4.97 0.71 6.83
CA LYS A 179 -3.66 0.46 6.19
C LYS A 179 -2.78 1.72 6.12
N ILE A 180 -2.97 2.68 7.04
CA ILE A 180 -2.29 4.00 7.01
C ILE A 180 -0.76 3.94 6.99
N ILE A 181 -0.14 2.94 7.61
CA ILE A 181 1.33 2.76 7.57
C ILE A 181 1.79 2.16 6.22
N VAL A 182 0.95 1.34 5.60
CA VAL A 182 1.15 0.84 4.23
C VAL A 182 0.97 1.98 3.23
N ASP A 183 -0.03 2.84 3.44
CA ASP A 183 -0.28 4.02 2.60
C ASP A 183 0.86 5.07 2.64
N THR A 184 1.78 4.97 3.61
CA THR A 184 2.84 5.96 3.85
C THR A 184 4.24 5.37 3.77
N TYR A 185 4.96 5.29 4.88
CA TYR A 185 6.41 5.09 4.90
C TYR A 185 6.83 3.76 5.53
N GLY A 186 5.89 2.83 5.74
CA GLY A 186 6.19 1.51 6.30
C GLY A 186 6.86 1.54 7.67
N GLY A 187 6.60 2.59 8.48
CA GLY A 187 7.19 2.78 9.80
C GLY A 187 8.54 3.50 9.82
N ALA A 188 9.08 3.92 8.66
CA ALA A 188 10.34 4.67 8.60
C ALA A 188 10.24 6.12 9.12
N ALA A 189 9.02 6.66 9.22
CA ALA A 189 8.73 7.98 9.74
C ALA A 189 7.46 7.96 10.61
N PRO A 190 7.27 8.95 11.51
CA PRO A 190 6.05 9.09 12.28
C PRO A 190 4.81 9.23 11.38
N HIS A 191 3.65 8.97 11.96
CA HIS A 191 2.36 9.08 11.27
C HIS A 191 1.36 9.83 12.15
N GLY A 192 0.61 10.77 11.57
CA GLY A 192 -0.33 11.63 12.29
C GLY A 192 -1.65 10.98 12.72
N GLY A 193 -1.94 9.81 12.15
CA GLY A 193 -3.13 9.00 12.46
C GLY A 193 -4.28 9.15 11.46
N GLY A 194 -4.29 10.23 10.67
CA GLY A 194 -5.30 10.48 9.64
C GLY A 194 -5.23 9.49 8.46
N ALA A 195 -6.37 8.92 8.09
CA ALA A 195 -6.50 8.13 6.85
C ALA A 195 -6.69 9.04 5.61
N PHE A 196 -6.32 8.55 4.42
CA PHE A 196 -6.43 9.30 3.16
C PHE A 196 -7.71 9.00 2.36
N SER A 197 -8.01 7.72 2.14
CA SER A 197 -9.11 7.29 1.27
C SER A 197 -10.48 7.71 1.81
N GLY A 198 -11.36 8.16 0.91
CA GLY A 198 -12.72 8.63 1.26
C GLY A 198 -12.80 10.10 1.67
N LYS A 199 -11.68 10.84 1.63
CA LYS A 199 -11.62 12.27 1.96
C LYS A 199 -11.30 13.12 0.72
N ASP A 200 -12.02 14.22 0.54
CA ASP A 200 -11.68 15.26 -0.42
C ASP A 200 -10.47 16.11 0.05
N THR A 201 -10.04 17.06 -0.78
CA THR A 201 -8.78 17.80 -0.60
C THR A 201 -8.80 18.84 0.51
N THR A 202 -9.98 19.23 1.03
CA THR A 202 -10.05 20.17 2.18
C THR A 202 -9.68 19.49 3.50
N LYS A 203 -9.59 18.16 3.52
CA LYS A 203 -9.25 17.37 4.71
C LYS A 203 -7.74 17.26 4.77
N VAL A 204 -7.15 18.03 5.68
CA VAL A 204 -5.70 18.19 5.82
C VAL A 204 -4.96 16.87 6.07
N ASP A 205 -5.62 15.86 6.63
CA ASP A 205 -5.05 14.51 6.76
C ASP A 205 -4.49 13.99 5.45
N ARG A 206 -5.14 14.31 4.32
CA ARG A 206 -4.72 13.89 2.99
C ARG A 206 -3.87 14.96 2.32
N SER A 207 -4.37 16.19 2.21
CA SER A 207 -3.72 17.24 1.43
C SER A 207 -2.40 17.70 2.04
N ALA A 208 -2.34 17.90 3.36
CA ALA A 208 -1.12 18.32 4.04
C ALA A 208 -0.09 17.19 4.12
N ALA A 209 -0.50 15.92 4.25
CA ALA A 209 0.41 14.77 4.14
C ALA A 209 1.05 14.67 2.76
N TYR A 210 0.28 14.91 1.69
CA TYR A 210 0.80 14.93 0.32
C TYR A 210 1.76 16.11 0.10
N ALA A 211 1.42 17.29 0.62
CA ALA A 211 2.30 18.47 0.57
C ALA A 211 3.60 18.23 1.35
N ALA A 212 3.53 17.64 2.54
CA ALA A 212 4.71 17.32 3.35
C ALA A 212 5.62 16.29 2.63
N ARG A 213 5.05 15.25 2.01
CA ARG A 213 5.81 14.33 1.14
C ARG A 213 6.49 15.07 0.00
N TYR A 214 5.76 15.97 -0.68
CA TYR A 214 6.32 16.77 -1.77
C TYR A 214 7.53 17.59 -1.30
N LEU A 215 7.42 18.28 -0.17
CA LEU A 215 8.51 19.08 0.40
C LEU A 215 9.72 18.19 0.75
N ALA A 216 9.52 17.11 1.50
CA ALA A 216 10.59 16.19 1.88
C ALA A 216 11.30 15.58 0.66
N LYS A 217 10.52 15.17 -0.36
CA LYS A 217 11.06 14.63 -1.61
C LYS A 217 11.93 15.65 -2.34
N ASN A 218 11.51 16.92 -2.39
CA ASN A 218 12.28 17.98 -3.04
C ASN A 218 13.59 18.30 -2.29
N VAL A 219 13.57 18.31 -0.95
CA VAL A 219 14.80 18.49 -0.13
C VAL A 219 15.83 17.40 -0.45
N VAL A 220 15.40 16.14 -0.49
CA VAL A 220 16.30 15.01 -0.78
C VAL A 220 16.75 14.99 -2.25
N ALA A 221 15.83 15.28 -3.19
CA ALA A 221 16.12 15.34 -4.63
C ALA A 221 17.10 16.47 -4.99
N ALA A 222 16.99 17.62 -4.33
CA ALA A 222 17.91 18.76 -4.46
C ALA A 222 19.27 18.51 -3.79
N LYS A 223 19.47 17.31 -3.23
CA LYS A 223 20.68 16.86 -2.53
C LYS A 223 21.03 17.67 -1.27
N LEU A 224 20.07 18.37 -0.69
CA LEU A 224 20.25 19.15 0.53
C LEU A 224 20.34 18.27 1.79
N ALA A 225 19.76 17.07 1.74
CA ALA A 225 19.89 16.04 2.77
C ALA A 225 19.84 14.64 2.15
N ASP A 226 20.31 13.63 2.88
CA ASP A 226 20.17 12.20 2.51
C ASP A 226 18.80 11.64 2.92
N ARG A 227 18.19 12.22 3.97
CA ARG A 227 16.87 11.89 4.52
C ARG A 227 16.19 13.18 5.02
N CYS A 228 14.89 13.29 4.89
CA CYS A 228 14.10 14.43 5.38
C CYS A 228 12.75 13.95 5.90
N THR A 229 12.35 14.43 7.08
CA THR A 229 11.01 14.26 7.66
C THR A 229 10.41 15.60 8.04
#